data_AF-A0A0J9SHA2-F1
#
_entry.id   AF-A0A0J9SHA2-F1
#
_cell.length_a   1.000
_cell.length_b   1.000
_cell.length_c   1.000
_cell.angle_alpha   90.00
_cell.angle_beta   90.00
_cell.angle_gamma   90.00
#
_symmetry.space_group_name_H-M   'P 1'
#
loop_
_entity.id
_entity.type
_entity.pdbx_description
1 polymer ?
#
loop_
_entity_poly.entity_id
_entity_poly.type
_entity_poly.pdbx_seq_one_letter_code
_entity_poly.pdbx_strand_id
1 'polypeptide(L)'
;MDDTTEVLETLPSYKQYTEFSNDIDNDLSEYSNYCDVIKSHFAEYPGLETVCKKFARNFTSISTVFLHDKNKDKRCDYLNYWVYDQIINIIKGKSDHIYYEAFPKILTVWNNMESMRYFTNKCNRDNILPHVPVTDIVKWKDLHDYCEDFETIKREITTLDNGCNEYCNFLLSKVDLFKHFDGICPNANTSKCPKFFETCKECNPETLFKKLNCKEQTECNATPIVPSTRMEVGGQTLPKEHILQGHVSQELTSQEDGRETPITGEDNSAPFKFELSSYNSNLILASPLFGALSFLFFYKFTPLGTWVDTNILRKKKNIAHNFDENMMRELFEHQNERLDIDLQNRRYNLIYNPSLNL
;
A
#
# COMPACT_ATOMS: atom_id res chain seq x y z
N MET A 1 -8.47 -15.86 -11.62
CA MET A 1 -8.00 -14.48 -11.88
C MET A 1 -6.69 -14.57 -12.67
N ASP A 2 -5.91 -13.50 -12.76
CA ASP A 2 -4.45 -13.62 -12.79
C ASP A 2 -4.00 -13.85 -11.33
N ASP A 3 -3.26 -14.92 -11.08
CA ASP A 3 -2.78 -15.34 -9.75
C ASP A 3 -2.00 -14.20 -9.04
N THR A 4 -1.31 -13.36 -9.81
CA THR A 4 -0.62 -12.15 -9.34
C THR A 4 -1.56 -11.18 -8.62
N THR A 5 -2.84 -11.17 -9.00
CA THR A 5 -3.88 -10.32 -8.39
C THR A 5 -4.26 -10.84 -7.00
N GLU A 6 -4.37 -12.16 -6.82
CA GLU A 6 -4.84 -12.75 -5.56
C GLU A 6 -3.83 -12.50 -4.42
N VAL A 7 -2.53 -12.62 -4.71
CA VAL A 7 -1.45 -12.17 -3.78
C VAL A 7 -1.61 -10.70 -3.42
N LEU A 8 -1.76 -9.81 -4.42
CA LEU A 8 -1.84 -8.36 -4.18
C LEU A 8 -3.00 -8.02 -3.23
N GLU A 9 -4.16 -8.66 -3.37
CA GLU A 9 -5.32 -8.39 -2.51
C GLU A 9 -5.10 -8.73 -1.02
N THR A 10 -4.13 -9.58 -0.69
CA THR A 10 -3.79 -9.89 0.71
C THR A 10 -2.85 -8.86 1.35
N LEU A 11 -2.16 -8.03 0.56
CA LEU A 11 -1.07 -7.19 1.05
C LEU A 11 -1.54 -5.90 1.77
N PRO A 12 -0.82 -5.46 2.82
CA PRO A 12 -1.07 -4.18 3.51
C PRO A 12 -1.16 -2.95 2.59
N SER A 13 -0.28 -2.82 1.59
CA SER A 13 -0.23 -1.67 0.68
C SER A 13 -1.50 -1.56 -0.16
N TYR A 14 -1.88 -2.66 -0.83
CA TYR A 14 -3.11 -2.75 -1.63
C TYR A 14 -4.35 -2.42 -0.78
N LYS A 15 -4.43 -2.96 0.44
CA LYS A 15 -5.54 -2.68 1.37
C LYS A 15 -5.62 -1.19 1.73
N GLN A 16 -4.49 -0.53 1.96
CA GLN A 16 -4.49 0.92 2.25
C GLN A 16 -4.87 1.77 1.02
N TYR A 17 -4.39 1.41 -0.17
CA TYR A 17 -4.78 2.09 -1.40
C TYR A 17 -6.25 1.86 -1.76
N THR A 18 -6.78 0.68 -1.47
CA THR A 18 -8.21 0.36 -1.60
C THR A 18 -9.02 1.21 -0.64
N GLU A 19 -8.67 1.29 0.66
CA GLU A 19 -9.30 2.19 1.63
C GLU A 19 -9.35 3.65 1.12
N PHE A 20 -8.21 4.17 0.66
CA PHE A 20 -8.11 5.54 0.13
C PHE A 20 -8.89 5.77 -1.17
N SER A 21 -9.09 4.72 -1.97
CA SER A 21 -9.81 4.79 -3.26
C SER A 21 -11.32 4.50 -3.13
N ASN A 22 -11.76 3.79 -2.09
CA ASN A 22 -13.14 3.39 -1.86
C ASN A 22 -14.10 4.58 -1.73
N ASP A 23 -15.37 4.38 -2.11
CA ASP A 23 -16.47 5.36 -2.03
C ASP A 23 -17.41 5.10 -0.82
N ILE A 24 -16.86 4.58 0.29
CA ILE A 24 -17.63 4.22 1.51
C ILE A 24 -18.43 5.41 2.05
N ASP A 25 -17.79 6.57 2.17
CA ASP A 25 -18.47 7.85 2.38
C ASP A 25 -19.06 8.31 1.04
N ASN A 26 -20.30 7.88 0.77
CA ASN A 26 -21.04 8.21 -0.46
C ASN A 26 -21.22 9.72 -0.67
N ASP A 27 -21.12 10.54 0.39
CA ASP A 27 -21.21 11.99 0.29
C ASP A 27 -19.84 12.69 0.37
N LEU A 28 -19.12 12.65 -0.75
CA LEU A 28 -17.92 13.47 -0.96
C LEU A 28 -18.21 15.00 -1.04
N SER A 29 -19.46 15.47 -0.85
CA SER A 29 -19.75 16.90 -0.81
C SER A 29 -19.16 17.60 0.42
N GLU A 30 -19.09 16.92 1.57
CA GLU A 30 -18.49 17.47 2.81
C GLU A 30 -17.03 17.93 2.61
N TYR A 31 -16.30 17.25 1.72
CA TYR A 31 -14.89 17.54 1.41
C TYR A 31 -14.71 18.48 0.21
N SER A 32 -15.79 18.88 -0.47
CA SER A 32 -15.71 19.69 -1.70
C SER A 32 -15.22 21.12 -1.45
N ASN A 33 -15.45 21.67 -0.25
CA ASN A 33 -14.99 23.01 0.16
C ASN A 33 -13.46 23.16 0.24
N TYR A 34 -12.72 22.07 0.46
CA TYR A 34 -11.26 22.05 0.40
C TYR A 34 -10.76 22.18 -1.05
N CYS A 35 -11.54 21.69 -2.00
CA CYS A 35 -11.22 21.63 -3.42
C CYS A 35 -11.63 22.88 -4.21
N ASP A 36 -12.48 23.76 -3.67
CA ASP A 36 -12.93 24.99 -4.35
C ASP A 36 -11.78 25.91 -4.80
N VAL A 37 -10.61 25.84 -4.15
CA VAL A 37 -9.41 26.61 -4.51
C VAL A 37 -8.81 26.25 -5.88
N ILE A 38 -9.08 25.05 -6.40
CA ILE A 38 -8.57 24.56 -7.70
C ILE A 38 -9.70 24.24 -8.71
N LYS A 39 -10.93 24.66 -8.40
CA LYS A 39 -12.14 24.38 -9.18
C LYS A 39 -12.09 24.82 -10.65
N SER A 40 -11.28 25.83 -10.95
CA SER A 40 -10.98 26.28 -12.32
C SER A 40 -10.38 25.19 -13.20
N HIS A 41 -9.64 24.24 -12.61
CA HIS A 41 -8.86 23.23 -13.33
C HIS A 41 -9.61 21.89 -13.53
N PHE A 42 -10.83 21.74 -13.03
CA PHE A 42 -11.58 20.47 -13.13
C PHE A 42 -12.01 20.15 -14.57
N ALA A 43 -12.24 21.17 -15.40
CA ALA A 43 -12.53 21.02 -16.83
C ALA A 43 -11.26 20.73 -17.65
N GLU A 44 -10.09 21.13 -17.14
CA GLU A 44 -8.77 20.97 -17.77
C GLU A 44 -8.21 19.56 -17.52
N TYR A 45 -8.39 19.04 -16.30
CA TYR A 45 -7.96 17.70 -15.89
C TYR A 45 -9.16 16.87 -15.38
N PRO A 46 -9.94 16.24 -16.27
CA PRO A 46 -11.07 15.38 -15.88
C PRO A 46 -10.67 14.30 -14.87
N GLY A 47 -11.39 14.24 -13.75
CA GLY A 47 -11.09 13.36 -12.61
C GLY A 47 -10.35 14.04 -11.45
N LEU A 48 -9.71 15.19 -11.66
CA LEU A 48 -8.99 15.93 -10.61
C LEU A 48 -9.89 16.34 -9.44
N GLU A 49 -11.17 16.65 -9.71
CA GLU A 49 -12.18 16.91 -8.68
C GLU A 49 -12.37 15.70 -7.73
N THR A 50 -12.49 14.50 -8.29
CA THR A 50 -12.67 13.25 -7.52
C THR A 50 -11.43 12.93 -6.70
N VAL A 51 -10.24 13.04 -7.29
CA VAL A 51 -8.96 12.84 -6.59
C VAL A 51 -8.79 13.85 -5.47
N CYS A 52 -9.15 15.11 -5.68
CA CYS A 52 -9.11 16.12 -4.63
C CYS A 52 -10.04 15.80 -3.45
N LYS A 53 -11.29 15.39 -3.72
CA LYS A 53 -12.26 15.08 -2.64
C LYS A 53 -11.84 13.84 -1.84
N LYS A 54 -11.39 12.79 -2.52
CA LYS A 54 -10.85 11.59 -1.87
C LYS A 54 -9.57 11.90 -1.10
N PHE A 55 -8.64 12.69 -1.65
CA PHE A 55 -7.48 13.22 -0.92
C PHE A 55 -7.90 13.95 0.36
N ALA A 56 -8.83 14.91 0.27
CA ALA A 56 -9.24 15.72 1.40
C ALA A 56 -9.96 14.90 2.49
N ARG A 57 -10.74 13.87 2.12
CA ARG A 57 -11.27 12.87 3.06
C ARG A 57 -10.14 12.11 3.77
N ASN A 58 -9.23 11.52 3.00
CA ASN A 58 -8.17 10.65 3.53
C ASN A 58 -7.21 11.45 4.43
N PHE A 59 -6.84 12.67 4.02
CA PHE A 59 -6.07 13.62 4.85
C PHE A 59 -6.82 13.97 6.16
N THR A 60 -8.15 14.13 6.10
CA THR A 60 -8.97 14.43 7.29
C THR A 60 -9.04 13.25 8.26
N SER A 61 -9.19 12.03 7.74
CA SER A 61 -9.14 10.79 8.53
C SER A 61 -7.83 10.67 9.31
N ILE A 62 -6.69 10.97 8.68
CA ILE A 62 -5.35 10.83 9.28
C ILE A 62 -5.01 12.00 10.21
N SER A 63 -5.41 13.23 9.87
CA SER A 63 -4.86 14.45 10.51
C SER A 63 -5.68 15.00 11.69
N THR A 64 -6.78 14.34 12.08
CA THR A 64 -7.70 14.83 13.12
C THR A 64 -7.36 14.32 14.54
N VAL A 65 -7.74 15.12 15.54
CA VAL A 65 -7.27 15.02 16.95
C VAL A 65 -7.50 13.67 17.62
N PHE A 66 -8.62 13.00 17.32
CA PHE A 66 -9.14 11.92 18.16
C PHE A 66 -8.52 10.54 17.89
N LEU A 67 -7.70 10.42 16.85
CA LEU A 67 -7.05 9.17 16.48
C LEU A 67 -5.54 9.28 16.76
N HIS A 68 -5.11 8.75 17.91
CA HIS A 68 -3.70 8.39 18.15
C HIS A 68 -3.33 7.14 17.34
N ASP A 69 -3.45 7.25 16.02
CA ASP A 69 -3.04 6.23 15.06
C ASP A 69 -1.52 6.09 15.09
N LYS A 70 -1.02 4.99 15.67
CA LYS A 70 0.41 4.68 15.73
C LYS A 70 1.03 4.47 14.34
N ASN A 71 0.20 4.24 13.33
CA ASN A 71 0.60 4.04 11.94
C ASN A 71 0.38 5.33 11.10
N LYS A 72 0.08 6.49 11.72
CA LYS A 72 -0.17 7.77 11.03
C LYS A 72 0.87 8.09 9.97
N ASP A 73 2.16 7.96 10.30
CA ASP A 73 3.23 8.29 9.36
C ASP A 73 3.26 7.32 8.16
N LYS A 74 3.19 5.99 8.40
CA LYS A 74 3.00 5.00 7.33
C LYS A 74 1.76 5.27 6.47
N ARG A 75 0.62 5.66 7.06
CA ARG A 75 -0.59 6.08 6.31
C ARG A 75 -0.39 7.38 5.54
N CYS A 76 0.51 8.27 5.98
CA CYS A 76 0.92 9.44 5.21
C CYS A 76 1.85 9.11 4.07
N ASP A 77 2.81 8.21 4.25
CA ASP A 77 3.70 7.76 3.18
C ASP A 77 2.88 7.07 2.06
N TYR A 78 1.93 6.20 2.44
CA TYR A 78 0.91 5.71 1.52
C TYR A 78 0.06 6.83 0.90
N LEU A 79 -0.40 7.84 1.65
CA LEU A 79 -1.25 8.92 1.10
C LEU A 79 -0.48 9.77 0.07
N ASN A 80 0.82 10.01 0.29
CA ASN A 80 1.68 10.63 -0.71
C ASN A 80 1.62 9.82 -2.00
N TYR A 81 2.07 8.56 -1.99
CA TYR A 81 2.11 7.70 -3.17
C TYR A 81 0.74 7.49 -3.83
N TRP A 82 -0.34 7.45 -3.06
CA TRP A 82 -1.70 7.40 -3.58
C TRP A 82 -2.05 8.65 -4.40
N VAL A 83 -1.75 9.87 -3.94
CA VAL A 83 -2.01 11.08 -4.74
C VAL A 83 -1.20 11.04 -6.05
N TYR A 84 0.08 10.64 -6.01
CA TYR A 84 0.90 10.51 -7.22
C TYR A 84 0.29 9.52 -8.21
N ASP A 85 -0.03 8.30 -7.77
CA ASP A 85 -0.69 7.26 -8.57
C ASP A 85 -2.00 7.74 -9.21
N GLN A 86 -2.86 8.43 -8.46
CA GLN A 86 -4.15 8.88 -8.97
C GLN A 86 -4.03 9.98 -10.03
N ILE A 87 -3.06 10.91 -9.91
CA ILE A 87 -2.79 11.88 -10.98
C ILE A 87 -2.16 11.19 -12.21
N ILE A 88 -1.25 10.22 -12.01
CA ILE A 88 -0.68 9.41 -13.10
C ILE A 88 -1.78 8.64 -13.85
N ASN A 89 -2.77 8.09 -13.14
CA ASN A 89 -3.92 7.42 -13.75
C ASN A 89 -4.84 8.39 -14.53
N ILE A 90 -5.02 9.65 -14.09
CA ILE A 90 -5.72 10.69 -14.87
C ILE A 90 -4.99 11.03 -16.17
N ILE A 91 -3.66 11.00 -16.18
CA ILE A 91 -2.84 11.33 -17.37
C ILE A 91 -2.41 10.12 -18.21
N LYS A 92 -2.87 8.92 -17.87
CA LYS A 92 -2.47 7.66 -18.53
C LYS A 92 -2.67 7.72 -20.05
N GLY A 93 -1.59 7.51 -20.80
CA GLY A 93 -1.58 7.62 -22.27
C GLY A 93 -1.44 9.04 -22.83
N LYS A 94 -1.15 10.03 -21.98
CA LYS A 94 -0.86 11.43 -22.35
C LYS A 94 0.60 11.77 -22.02
N SER A 95 0.98 13.04 -22.17
CA SER A 95 2.32 13.52 -21.77
C SER A 95 2.45 13.63 -20.25
N ASP A 96 3.59 13.19 -19.71
CA ASP A 96 4.01 13.42 -18.32
C ASP A 96 3.93 14.90 -17.91
N HIS A 97 4.04 15.82 -18.87
CA HIS A 97 3.90 17.26 -18.61
C HIS A 97 2.59 17.61 -17.87
N ILE A 98 1.48 16.94 -18.23
CA ILE A 98 0.15 17.16 -17.64
C ILE A 98 0.13 16.80 -16.15
N TYR A 99 0.91 15.78 -15.74
CA TYR A 99 1.06 15.45 -14.32
C TYR A 99 1.74 16.60 -13.56
N TYR A 100 2.74 17.25 -14.16
CA TYR A 100 3.43 18.40 -13.57
C TYR A 100 2.60 19.68 -13.53
N GLU A 101 1.50 19.78 -14.28
CA GLU A 101 0.51 20.87 -14.16
C GLU A 101 -0.57 20.55 -13.11
N ALA A 102 -1.10 19.31 -13.13
CA ALA A 102 -2.22 18.89 -12.30
C ALA A 102 -1.82 18.62 -10.84
N PHE A 103 -0.63 18.06 -10.60
CA PHE A 103 -0.17 17.71 -9.26
C PHE A 103 0.04 18.94 -8.33
N PRO A 104 0.64 20.06 -8.79
CA PRO A 104 0.63 21.35 -8.09
C PRO A 104 -0.74 21.83 -7.59
N LYS A 105 -1.83 21.44 -8.26
CA LYS A 105 -3.20 21.80 -7.82
C LYS A 105 -3.58 21.02 -6.55
N ILE A 106 -3.28 19.72 -6.48
CA ILE A 106 -3.47 18.96 -5.22
C ILE A 106 -2.51 19.43 -4.12
N LEU A 107 -1.26 19.79 -4.44
CA LEU A 107 -0.36 20.44 -3.47
C LEU A 107 -0.95 21.72 -2.90
N THR A 108 -1.63 22.53 -3.71
CA THR A 108 -2.29 23.75 -3.25
C THR A 108 -3.42 23.44 -2.25
N VAL A 109 -4.17 22.35 -2.45
CA VAL A 109 -5.17 21.87 -1.48
C VAL A 109 -4.49 21.35 -0.21
N TRP A 110 -3.45 20.52 -0.33
CA TRP A 110 -2.66 19.98 0.78
C TRP A 110 -2.11 21.09 1.68
N ASN A 111 -1.43 22.10 1.13
CA ASN A 111 -0.91 23.25 1.88
C ASN A 111 -2.04 24.05 2.56
N ASN A 112 -3.18 24.24 1.88
CA ASN A 112 -4.34 24.91 2.47
C ASN A 112 -4.88 24.13 3.67
N MET A 113 -4.95 22.79 3.59
CA MET A 113 -5.38 21.92 4.68
C MET A 113 -4.37 21.93 5.83
N GLU A 114 -3.08 21.71 5.58
CA GLU A 114 -2.02 21.80 6.60
C GLU A 114 -2.01 23.15 7.36
N SER A 115 -2.48 24.24 6.75
CA SER A 115 -2.59 25.55 7.40
C SER A 115 -3.70 25.64 8.46
N MET A 116 -4.69 24.74 8.44
CA MET A 116 -5.89 24.83 9.26
C MET A 116 -5.67 24.28 10.68
N ARG A 117 -6.02 25.08 11.69
CA ARG A 117 -5.69 24.83 13.11
C ARG A 117 -6.30 23.57 13.73
N TYR A 118 -7.34 22.98 13.14
CA TYR A 118 -7.98 21.77 13.66
C TYR A 118 -7.26 20.48 13.24
N PHE A 119 -6.39 20.53 12.23
CA PHE A 119 -5.46 19.46 11.91
C PHE A 119 -4.20 19.58 12.77
N THR A 120 -4.28 19.03 13.99
CA THR A 120 -3.16 18.99 14.93
C THR A 120 -2.15 17.89 14.57
N ASN A 121 -2.62 16.79 13.99
CA ASN A 121 -1.85 15.56 13.77
C ASN A 121 -1.35 15.47 12.32
N LYS A 122 -0.64 16.51 11.86
CA LYS A 122 -0.43 16.76 10.41
C LYS A 122 0.19 15.58 9.67
N CYS A 123 -0.24 15.41 8.43
CA CYS A 123 0.25 14.38 7.55
C CYS A 123 1.52 14.85 6.82
N ASN A 124 2.62 14.13 6.99
CA ASN A 124 3.92 14.52 6.44
C ASN A 124 3.92 14.37 4.91
N ARG A 125 4.08 15.48 4.18
CA ARG A 125 4.27 15.45 2.72
C ARG A 125 5.72 15.18 2.37
N ASP A 126 5.98 14.26 1.44
CA ASP A 126 7.30 14.19 0.80
C ASP A 126 7.41 15.28 -0.27
N ASN A 127 8.26 16.27 0.03
CA ASN A 127 8.59 17.37 -0.87
C ASN A 127 9.60 17.00 -1.97
N ILE A 128 10.15 15.77 -2.01
CA ILE A 128 11.05 15.35 -3.11
C ILE A 128 10.27 14.83 -4.32
N LEU A 129 9.26 13.99 -4.09
CA LEU A 129 8.43 13.37 -5.14
C LEU A 129 7.86 14.34 -6.21
N PRO A 130 7.48 15.61 -5.94
CA PRO A 130 7.03 16.54 -6.99
C PRO A 130 8.12 16.80 -8.07
N HIS A 131 9.38 16.66 -7.69
CA HIS A 131 10.55 16.89 -8.54
C HIS A 131 11.16 15.58 -9.11
N VAL A 132 10.53 14.42 -8.91
CA VAL A 132 10.99 13.13 -9.45
C VAL A 132 10.38 12.89 -10.85
N PRO A 133 11.07 12.22 -11.79
CA PRO A 133 10.46 11.78 -13.07
C PRO A 133 9.25 10.86 -12.82
N VAL A 134 8.17 10.99 -13.59
CA VAL A 134 6.99 10.11 -13.47
C VAL A 134 7.37 8.62 -13.52
N THR A 135 8.28 8.26 -14.43
CA THR A 135 8.83 6.91 -14.58
C THR A 135 9.60 6.39 -13.37
N ASP A 136 10.14 7.27 -12.52
CA ASP A 136 10.85 6.92 -11.29
C ASP A 136 9.92 6.97 -10.07
N ILE A 137 8.92 7.86 -10.04
CA ILE A 137 7.85 7.86 -9.01
C ILE A 137 7.12 6.50 -8.98
N VAL A 138 6.81 5.93 -10.16
CA VAL A 138 6.18 4.60 -10.27
C VAL A 138 7.07 3.51 -9.65
N LYS A 139 8.38 3.55 -9.86
CA LYS A 139 9.34 2.61 -9.26
C LYS A 139 9.51 2.83 -7.75
N TRP A 140 9.51 4.09 -7.30
CA TRP A 140 9.61 4.43 -5.87
C TRP A 140 8.38 3.91 -5.13
N LYS A 141 7.18 4.05 -5.72
CA LYS A 141 5.95 3.42 -5.20
C LYS A 141 6.07 1.90 -5.16
N ASP A 142 6.42 1.25 -6.27
CA ASP A 142 6.45 -0.23 -6.32
C ASP A 142 7.50 -0.83 -5.37
N LEU A 143 8.61 -0.11 -5.13
CA LEU A 143 9.60 -0.49 -4.12
C LEU A 143 9.05 -0.26 -2.70
N HIS A 144 8.50 0.93 -2.42
CA HIS A 144 7.90 1.29 -1.13
C HIS A 144 6.87 0.26 -0.70
N ASP A 145 5.94 -0.09 -1.58
CA ASP A 145 4.86 -1.03 -1.31
C ASP A 145 5.42 -2.41 -0.95
N TYR A 146 6.41 -2.89 -1.70
CA TYR A 146 7.14 -4.11 -1.37
C TYR A 146 7.86 -4.05 -0.01
N CYS A 147 8.50 -2.92 0.35
CA CYS A 147 9.11 -2.74 1.67
C CYS A 147 8.07 -2.84 2.80
N GLU A 148 6.93 -2.16 2.63
CA GLU A 148 5.86 -2.07 3.62
C GLU A 148 5.03 -3.36 3.76
N ASP A 149 5.10 -4.24 2.76
CA ASP A 149 4.46 -5.56 2.70
C ASP A 149 5.40 -6.72 3.09
N PHE A 150 6.72 -6.47 3.17
CA PHE A 150 7.77 -7.48 3.35
C PHE A 150 7.48 -8.51 4.45
N GLU A 151 7.09 -8.08 5.65
CA GLU A 151 6.79 -8.96 6.78
C GLU A 151 5.48 -9.77 6.60
N THR A 152 4.56 -9.31 5.75
CA THR A 152 3.40 -10.12 5.34
C THR A 152 3.84 -11.19 4.34
N ILE A 153 4.54 -10.82 3.26
CA ILE A 153 5.04 -11.74 2.24
C ILE A 153 5.87 -12.87 2.88
N LYS A 154 6.81 -12.50 3.75
CA LYS A 154 7.64 -13.40 4.56
C LYS A 154 6.82 -14.35 5.44
N ARG A 155 5.74 -13.86 6.07
CA ARG A 155 4.83 -14.69 6.87
C ARG A 155 4.09 -15.70 6.00
N GLU A 156 3.43 -15.25 4.93
CA GLU A 156 2.61 -16.13 4.09
C GLU A 156 3.47 -17.24 3.44
N ILE A 157 4.66 -16.92 2.92
CA ILE A 157 5.61 -17.94 2.41
C ILE A 157 5.97 -18.95 3.52
N THR A 158 6.23 -18.49 4.75
CA THR A 158 6.56 -19.37 5.88
C THR A 158 5.38 -20.23 6.31
N THR A 159 4.15 -19.72 6.22
CA THR A 159 2.91 -20.45 6.57
C THR A 159 2.50 -21.47 5.50
N LEU A 160 2.85 -21.25 4.24
CA LEU A 160 2.61 -22.18 3.14
C LEU A 160 3.57 -23.38 3.09
N ASP A 161 4.74 -23.27 3.75
CA ASP A 161 5.82 -24.29 3.81
C ASP A 161 6.16 -24.95 2.46
N ASN A 162 6.08 -24.16 1.38
CA ASN A 162 6.24 -24.60 0.01
C ASN A 162 6.93 -23.51 -0.82
N GLY A 163 8.16 -23.75 -1.28
CA GLY A 163 8.92 -22.80 -2.10
C GLY A 163 8.34 -22.51 -3.50
N CYS A 164 7.32 -23.25 -3.93
CA CYS A 164 6.61 -23.08 -5.20
C CYS A 164 5.22 -22.47 -4.95
N ASN A 165 5.18 -21.16 -4.67
CA ASN A 165 3.95 -20.43 -4.40
C ASN A 165 3.99 -19.00 -4.99
N GLU A 166 2.82 -18.36 -5.09
CA GLU A 166 2.64 -17.05 -5.72
C GLU A 166 3.38 -15.91 -5.00
N TYR A 167 3.52 -15.95 -3.66
CA TYR A 167 4.32 -14.98 -2.91
C TYR A 167 5.81 -15.13 -3.19
N CYS A 168 6.33 -16.35 -3.43
CA CYS A 168 7.70 -16.56 -3.93
C CYS A 168 7.88 -15.97 -5.34
N ASN A 169 6.90 -16.13 -6.23
CA ASN A 169 6.92 -15.51 -7.56
C ASN A 169 6.85 -13.97 -7.49
N PHE A 170 5.99 -13.42 -6.64
CA PHE A 170 5.92 -11.98 -6.37
C PHE A 170 7.26 -11.45 -5.83
N LEU A 171 7.85 -12.14 -4.85
CA LEU A 171 9.15 -11.80 -4.27
C LEU A 171 10.27 -11.80 -5.32
N LEU A 172 10.29 -12.79 -6.23
CA LEU A 172 11.23 -12.85 -7.35
C LEU A 172 11.07 -11.65 -8.29
N SER A 173 9.83 -11.21 -8.58
CA SER A 173 9.57 -10.06 -9.44
C SER A 173 10.17 -8.74 -8.93
N LYS A 174 10.43 -8.62 -7.61
CA LYS A 174 11.00 -7.43 -6.98
C LYS A 174 12.54 -7.43 -6.93
N VAL A 175 13.19 -8.52 -7.32
CA VAL A 175 14.66 -8.66 -7.26
C VAL A 175 15.39 -7.59 -8.06
N ASP A 176 15.02 -7.39 -9.33
CA ASP A 176 15.71 -6.42 -10.19
C ASP A 176 15.35 -4.97 -9.83
N LEU A 177 14.13 -4.72 -9.35
CA LEU A 177 13.72 -3.42 -8.81
C LEU A 177 14.56 -3.04 -7.59
N PHE A 178 14.72 -3.96 -6.62
CA PHE A 178 15.53 -3.72 -5.43
C PHE A 178 17.00 -3.52 -5.81
N LYS A 179 17.58 -4.37 -6.68
CA LYS A 179 18.96 -4.23 -7.18
C LYS A 179 19.22 -2.89 -7.87
N HIS A 180 18.24 -2.37 -8.61
CA HIS A 180 18.35 -1.06 -9.24
C HIS A 180 18.57 0.04 -8.19
N PHE A 181 17.80 0.04 -7.10
CA PHE A 181 17.96 1.02 -6.03
C PHE A 181 19.20 0.78 -5.16
N ASP A 182 19.52 -0.48 -4.82
CA ASP A 182 20.71 -0.86 -4.07
C ASP A 182 22.02 -0.48 -4.81
N GLY A 183 22.01 -0.51 -6.14
CA GLY A 183 23.14 -0.04 -6.96
C GLY A 183 23.30 1.49 -7.05
N ILE A 184 22.21 2.26 -7.00
CA ILE A 184 22.26 3.73 -7.17
C ILE A 184 22.26 4.51 -5.85
N CYS A 185 21.57 4.04 -4.82
CA CYS A 185 21.41 4.76 -3.55
C CYS A 185 22.71 4.97 -2.73
N PRO A 186 23.68 4.03 -2.69
CA PRO A 186 24.97 4.27 -2.03
C PRO A 186 25.82 5.35 -2.70
N ASN A 187 25.52 5.69 -3.96
CA ASN A 187 26.18 6.74 -4.71
C ASN A 187 25.38 8.04 -4.55
N ALA A 188 25.99 9.09 -4.00
CA ALA A 188 25.31 10.24 -3.34
C ALA A 188 24.48 11.21 -4.23
N ASN A 189 23.89 10.76 -5.34
CA ASN A 189 22.84 11.46 -6.08
C ASN A 189 21.50 11.37 -5.32
N THR A 190 21.37 12.18 -4.27
CA THR A 190 20.22 12.25 -3.36
C THR A 190 18.86 12.46 -4.03
N SER A 191 18.83 12.98 -5.27
CA SER A 191 17.61 13.18 -6.05
C SER A 191 17.09 11.93 -6.79
N LYS A 192 17.87 10.83 -6.84
CA LYS A 192 17.47 9.56 -7.48
C LYS A 192 17.18 8.43 -6.49
N CYS A 193 17.60 8.58 -5.24
CA CYS A 193 17.33 7.61 -4.18
C CYS A 193 16.08 8.02 -3.37
N PRO A 194 15.10 7.11 -3.16
CA PRO A 194 14.02 7.37 -2.21
C PRO A 194 14.55 7.43 -0.77
N LYS A 195 14.06 8.39 0.03
CA LYS A 195 14.43 8.53 1.46
C LYS A 195 14.23 7.25 2.27
N PHE A 196 13.15 6.52 2.00
CA PHE A 196 12.80 5.27 2.70
C PHE A 196 13.73 4.10 2.36
N PHE A 197 14.60 4.23 1.34
CA PHE A 197 15.45 3.11 0.92
C PHE A 197 16.42 2.67 2.01
N GLU A 198 16.96 3.61 2.81
CA GLU A 198 17.84 3.27 3.94
C GLU A 198 17.17 2.31 4.94
N THR A 199 15.88 2.51 5.24
CA THR A 199 15.09 1.59 6.08
C THR A 199 14.65 0.32 5.34
N CYS A 200 14.55 0.36 4.01
CA CYS A 200 14.20 -0.81 3.19
C CYS A 200 15.39 -1.74 2.88
N LYS A 201 16.64 -1.37 3.21
CA LYS A 201 17.82 -2.22 2.97
C LYS A 201 17.73 -3.62 3.58
N GLU A 202 17.02 -3.77 4.70
CA GLU A 202 16.79 -5.09 5.33
C GLU A 202 15.78 -5.96 4.55
N CYS A 203 14.93 -5.33 3.73
CA CYS A 203 13.89 -5.99 2.93
C CYS A 203 14.43 -6.64 1.64
N ASN A 204 15.69 -7.09 1.59
CA ASN A 204 16.29 -7.57 0.34
C ASN A 204 15.57 -8.85 -0.20
N PRO A 205 14.96 -8.82 -1.40
CA PRO A 205 14.12 -9.90 -1.90
C PRO A 205 14.91 -11.16 -2.25
N GLU A 206 16.10 -11.04 -2.82
CA GLU A 206 16.93 -12.20 -3.18
C GLU A 206 17.45 -12.92 -1.92
N THR A 207 17.75 -12.16 -0.86
CA THR A 207 18.09 -12.70 0.46
C THR A 207 16.91 -13.43 1.08
N LEU A 208 15.70 -12.86 1.02
CA LEU A 208 14.50 -13.52 1.56
C LEU A 208 14.13 -14.78 0.76
N PHE A 209 14.16 -14.71 -0.58
CA PHE A 209 13.82 -15.81 -1.49
C PHE A 209 14.67 -17.05 -1.20
N LYS A 210 16.00 -16.87 -1.10
CA LYS A 210 16.93 -17.95 -0.73
C LYS A 210 16.72 -18.44 0.71
N LYS A 211 16.48 -17.53 1.66
CA LYS A 211 16.30 -17.86 3.08
C LYS A 211 15.04 -18.69 3.36
N LEU A 212 13.98 -18.50 2.57
CA LEU A 212 12.73 -19.26 2.69
C LEU A 212 12.63 -20.46 1.73
N ASN A 213 13.74 -20.81 1.05
CA ASN A 213 13.80 -21.90 0.07
C ASN A 213 12.76 -21.77 -1.06
N CYS A 214 12.42 -20.54 -1.45
CA CYS A 214 11.67 -20.28 -2.69
C CYS A 214 12.43 -20.84 -3.90
N LYS A 215 11.68 -21.23 -4.92
CA LYS A 215 12.17 -21.88 -6.14
C LYS A 215 11.73 -21.11 -7.37
N GLU A 216 12.52 -21.17 -8.44
CA GLU A 216 12.11 -20.62 -9.72
C GLU A 216 11.02 -21.49 -10.37
N GLN A 217 10.15 -20.88 -11.18
CA GLN A 217 9.05 -21.58 -11.86
C GLN A 217 9.52 -22.78 -12.71
N THR A 218 10.76 -22.73 -13.20
CA THR A 218 11.45 -23.82 -13.92
C THR A 218 11.70 -25.05 -13.04
N GLU A 219 12.05 -24.86 -11.77
CA GLU A 219 12.21 -25.94 -10.78
C GLU A 219 10.84 -26.47 -10.33
N CYS A 220 9.86 -25.58 -10.15
CA CYS A 220 8.50 -25.94 -9.75
C CYS A 220 7.76 -26.77 -10.82
N ASN A 221 8.04 -26.50 -12.09
CA ASN A 221 7.46 -27.21 -13.23
C ASN A 221 8.24 -28.50 -13.59
N ALA A 222 9.37 -28.79 -12.92
CA ALA A 222 10.17 -29.97 -13.19
C ALA A 222 9.49 -31.25 -12.63
N THR A 223 9.02 -32.13 -13.52
CA THR A 223 8.57 -33.46 -13.11
C THR A 223 9.71 -34.23 -12.46
N PRO A 224 9.48 -34.92 -11.32
CA PRO A 224 10.52 -35.68 -10.65
C PRO A 224 11.03 -36.79 -11.58
N ILE A 225 12.31 -36.72 -11.94
CA ILE A 225 12.99 -37.74 -12.74
C ILE A 225 13.16 -38.98 -11.86
N VAL A 226 12.13 -39.82 -11.79
CA VAL A 226 12.21 -41.15 -11.18
C VAL A 226 13.26 -41.95 -11.95
N PRO A 227 14.37 -42.38 -11.32
CA PRO A 227 15.35 -43.21 -12.01
C PRO A 227 14.68 -44.54 -12.38
N SER A 228 14.56 -44.81 -13.68
CA SER A 228 13.99 -46.06 -14.18
C SER A 228 15.00 -47.19 -13.95
N THR A 229 14.96 -47.78 -12.75
CA THR A 229 15.75 -48.96 -12.39
C THR A 229 15.26 -50.15 -13.23
N ARG A 230 15.83 -50.30 -14.42
CA ARG A 230 15.62 -51.47 -15.29
C ARG A 230 16.21 -52.71 -14.62
N MET A 231 15.37 -53.43 -13.87
CA MET A 231 15.66 -54.82 -13.54
C MET A 231 15.52 -55.66 -14.82
N GLU A 232 16.65 -56.09 -15.38
CA GLU A 232 16.65 -57.13 -16.39
C GLU A 232 16.27 -58.47 -15.72
N VAL A 233 15.08 -58.98 -16.05
CA VAL A 233 14.63 -60.31 -15.63
C VAL A 233 14.56 -61.20 -16.87
N GLY A 234 15.53 -62.10 -17.02
CA GLY A 234 15.50 -63.13 -18.06
C GLY A 234 14.32 -64.07 -17.84
N GLY A 235 13.48 -64.23 -18.86
CA GLY A 235 12.26 -65.04 -18.75
C GLY A 235 12.45 -66.50 -19.13
N GLN A 236 11.74 -67.42 -18.47
CA GLN A 236 11.38 -68.72 -19.02
C GLN A 236 10.13 -69.34 -18.37
N THR A 237 9.11 -69.56 -19.22
CA THR A 237 8.08 -70.65 -19.20
C THR A 237 7.17 -70.91 -17.98
N LEU A 238 5.86 -70.91 -18.27
CA LEU A 238 4.73 -71.46 -17.49
C LEU A 238 4.78 -73.03 -17.43
N PRO A 239 4.03 -73.74 -16.55
CA PRO A 239 2.61 -74.04 -16.85
C PRO A 239 1.61 -74.34 -15.69
N LYS A 240 0.32 -73.95 -15.87
CA LYS A 240 -0.95 -74.58 -15.36
C LYS A 240 -1.22 -74.66 -13.82
N GLU A 241 -2.43 -74.70 -13.23
CA GLU A 241 -3.86 -74.36 -13.56
C GLU A 241 -4.56 -73.94 -12.20
N HIS A 242 -5.74 -74.27 -11.63
CA HIS A 242 -6.92 -75.13 -11.94
C HIS A 242 -8.19 -74.86 -11.02
N ILE A 243 -9.09 -73.93 -11.40
CA ILE A 243 -10.59 -73.95 -11.18
C ILE A 243 -11.26 -73.72 -9.76
N LEU A 244 -12.40 -72.98 -9.77
CA LEU A 244 -13.60 -72.93 -8.88
C LEU A 244 -13.87 -71.76 -7.88
N GLN A 245 -15.10 -71.77 -7.32
CA GLN A 245 -15.89 -70.64 -6.79
C GLN A 245 -16.11 -70.72 -5.27
N GLY A 246 -16.23 -69.56 -4.59
CA GLY A 246 -16.60 -69.40 -3.18
C GLY A 246 -17.58 -68.24 -2.96
N HIS A 247 -18.36 -68.25 -1.86
CA HIS A 247 -19.66 -67.57 -1.84
C HIS A 247 -20.26 -67.34 -0.41
N VAL A 248 -21.01 -66.23 -0.23
CA VAL A 248 -21.98 -65.92 0.88
C VAL A 248 -21.46 -65.63 2.31
N SER A 249 -21.74 -64.38 2.75
CA SER A 249 -22.27 -63.85 4.05
C SER A 249 -21.75 -64.36 5.42
N GLN A 250 -22.04 -63.76 6.60
CA GLN A 250 -22.87 -62.59 6.98
C GLN A 250 -22.36 -61.92 8.28
N GLU A 251 -22.95 -60.79 8.67
CA GLU A 251 -22.81 -60.13 10.00
C GLU A 251 -23.42 -60.95 11.15
N LEU A 252 -23.02 -60.67 12.41
CA LEU A 252 -23.96 -60.15 13.42
C LEU A 252 -23.28 -59.54 14.68
N THR A 253 -24.09 -58.85 15.49
CA THR A 253 -23.76 -58.02 16.66
C THR A 253 -24.06 -58.70 18.01
N SER A 254 -23.47 -58.20 19.10
CA SER A 254 -24.08 -58.20 20.45
C SER A 254 -23.50 -57.09 21.36
N GLN A 255 -24.26 -56.69 22.40
CA GLN A 255 -23.99 -55.55 23.30
C GLN A 255 -24.55 -55.84 24.72
N GLU A 256 -24.12 -55.05 25.72
CA GLU A 256 -24.69 -54.89 27.09
C GLU A 256 -24.43 -56.06 28.08
N ASP A 257 -24.46 -55.89 29.42
CA ASP A 257 -24.84 -54.76 30.31
C ASP A 257 -24.00 -54.76 31.61
N GLY A 258 -24.10 -53.74 32.47
CA GLY A 258 -23.81 -53.83 33.92
C GLY A 258 -23.07 -52.63 34.55
N ARG A 259 -23.58 -52.10 35.68
CA ARG A 259 -23.07 -50.89 36.35
C ARG A 259 -23.31 -50.90 37.87
N GLU A 260 -22.29 -50.56 38.67
CA GLU A 260 -22.45 -49.82 39.95
C GLU A 260 -21.12 -49.16 40.42
N THR A 261 -21.15 -48.36 41.49
CA THR A 261 -20.15 -47.31 41.84
C THR A 261 -19.85 -47.29 43.37
N PRO A 262 -19.11 -46.33 43.99
CA PRO A 262 -18.14 -45.33 43.50
C PRO A 262 -16.80 -45.32 44.30
N ILE A 263 -15.87 -44.40 43.98
CA ILE A 263 -15.13 -43.55 44.96
C ILE A 263 -14.47 -42.35 44.24
N THR A 264 -14.14 -41.31 45.01
CA THR A 264 -13.82 -39.93 44.59
C THR A 264 -12.51 -39.71 43.83
N GLY A 265 -12.51 -38.75 42.90
CA GLY A 265 -11.33 -38.05 42.39
C GLY A 265 -11.74 -36.86 41.51
N GLU A 266 -11.29 -35.64 41.84
CA GLU A 266 -11.54 -34.42 41.06
C GLU A 266 -10.38 -34.14 40.10
N ASP A 267 -10.69 -33.76 38.86
CA ASP A 267 -10.36 -32.41 38.38
C ASP A 267 -11.05 -32.12 37.02
N ASN A 268 -11.43 -30.87 36.77
CA ASN A 268 -12.16 -30.46 35.56
C ASN A 268 -11.39 -29.41 34.76
N SER A 269 -11.26 -29.60 33.44
CA SER A 269 -10.79 -28.56 32.52
C SER A 269 -11.97 -27.86 31.83
N ALA A 270 -12.21 -26.60 32.21
CA ALA A 270 -13.17 -25.69 31.58
C ALA A 270 -12.47 -24.38 31.19
N PRO A 271 -12.93 -23.66 30.14
CA PRO A 271 -12.12 -22.63 29.48
C PRO A 271 -11.89 -21.36 30.31
N PHE A 272 -10.72 -20.77 30.08
CA PHE A 272 -10.13 -19.64 30.81
C PHE A 272 -10.99 -18.36 30.73
N LYS A 273 -11.44 -17.86 31.90
CA LYS A 273 -11.98 -16.50 32.06
C LYS A 273 -10.86 -15.55 32.49
N PHE A 274 -10.82 -14.36 31.89
CA PHE A 274 -9.99 -13.26 32.34
C PHE A 274 -10.82 -12.31 33.21
N GLU A 275 -10.53 -12.23 34.51
CA GLU A 275 -11.18 -11.28 35.42
C GLU A 275 -10.42 -9.96 35.51
N LEU A 276 -11.13 -8.84 35.36
CA LEU A 276 -10.61 -7.50 35.60
C LEU A 276 -11.07 -7.02 36.99
N SER A 277 -10.14 -6.72 37.89
CA SER A 277 -10.44 -6.51 39.30
C SER A 277 -11.06 -5.15 39.62
N SER A 278 -12.22 -5.23 40.29
CA SER A 278 -12.91 -4.23 41.12
C SER A 278 -12.31 -2.82 41.25
N TYR A 279 -13.09 -1.82 40.83
CA TYR A 279 -12.96 -0.43 41.30
C TYR A 279 -14.25 -0.04 42.04
N ASN A 280 -14.14 0.35 43.31
CA ASN A 280 -15.30 0.59 44.17
C ASN A 280 -15.97 1.95 43.93
N SER A 281 -17.27 2.01 44.25
CA SER A 281 -18.17 3.11 43.91
C SER A 281 -18.03 4.35 44.80
N ASN A 282 -18.24 5.52 44.20
CA ASN A 282 -18.88 6.65 44.87
C ASN A 282 -19.90 7.27 43.91
N LEU A 283 -21.16 7.34 44.37
CA LEU A 283 -22.32 7.66 43.53
C LEU A 283 -22.61 9.17 43.54
N ILE A 284 -22.27 9.86 42.44
CA ILE A 284 -22.79 11.21 42.16
C ILE A 284 -23.63 11.12 40.89
N LEU A 285 -24.96 11.17 41.04
CA LEU A 285 -25.93 11.12 39.94
C LEU A 285 -26.05 12.47 39.22
N ALA A 286 -24.96 12.89 38.57
CA ALA A 286 -24.98 14.02 37.64
C ALA A 286 -25.65 13.59 36.32
N SER A 287 -26.94 13.88 36.17
CA SER A 287 -27.69 13.55 34.95
C SER A 287 -27.13 14.29 33.71
N PRO A 288 -26.87 13.60 32.58
CA PRO A 288 -26.13 14.17 31.45
C PRO A 288 -26.85 15.29 30.69
N LEU A 289 -28.14 15.52 30.97
CA LEU A 289 -28.99 16.46 30.22
C LEU A 289 -28.59 17.94 30.36
N PHE A 290 -27.93 18.34 31.45
CA PHE A 290 -27.49 19.73 31.66
C PHE A 290 -26.23 20.12 30.86
N GLY A 291 -25.40 19.15 30.48
CA GLY A 291 -24.23 19.40 29.64
C GLY A 291 -24.64 19.78 28.21
N ALA A 292 -25.46 18.94 27.57
CA ALA A 292 -25.86 19.11 26.18
C ALA A 292 -26.57 20.45 25.90
N LEU A 293 -27.47 20.89 26.79
CA LEU A 293 -28.17 22.17 26.65
C LEU A 293 -27.23 23.38 26.76
N SER A 294 -26.19 23.30 27.60
CA SER A 294 -25.25 24.41 27.81
C SER A 294 -24.43 24.73 26.54
N PHE A 295 -23.97 23.71 25.82
CA PHE A 295 -23.19 23.89 24.58
C PHE A 295 -23.99 24.57 23.46
N LEU A 296 -25.30 24.30 23.36
CA LEU A 296 -26.18 24.90 22.34
C LEU A 296 -26.32 26.43 22.50
N PHE A 297 -26.25 26.95 23.74
CA PHE A 297 -26.27 28.39 23.98
C PHE A 297 -24.95 29.06 23.57
N PHE A 298 -23.79 28.50 23.92
CA PHE A 298 -22.50 29.10 23.57
C PHE A 298 -22.22 29.08 22.06
N TYR A 299 -22.61 28.01 21.36
CA TYR A 299 -22.56 27.95 19.88
C TYR A 299 -23.23 29.17 19.22
N LYS A 300 -24.43 29.55 19.68
CA LYS A 300 -25.23 30.61 19.04
C LYS A 300 -24.75 32.04 19.33
N PHE A 301 -23.91 32.24 20.34
CA PHE A 301 -23.46 33.57 20.80
C PHE A 301 -21.96 33.85 20.58
N THR A 302 -21.21 32.97 19.92
CA THR A 302 -19.80 33.19 19.55
C THR A 302 -19.68 33.77 18.13
N PRO A 303 -19.36 35.07 17.93
CA PRO A 303 -19.42 35.74 16.63
C PRO A 303 -18.16 35.49 15.75
N LEU A 304 -17.74 34.23 15.60
CA LEU A 304 -16.53 33.89 14.84
C LEU A 304 -16.79 33.57 13.35
N GLY A 305 -17.98 33.08 12.99
CA GLY A 305 -18.28 32.64 11.61
C GLY A 305 -18.08 33.74 10.55
N THR A 306 -18.74 34.88 10.70
CA THR A 306 -18.72 35.98 9.71
C THR A 306 -17.36 36.68 9.56
N TRP A 307 -16.48 36.60 10.56
CA TRP A 307 -15.12 37.15 10.47
C TRP A 307 -14.14 36.20 9.80
N VAL A 308 -14.34 34.89 9.99
CA VAL A 308 -13.56 33.81 9.36
C VAL A 308 -13.72 33.88 7.84
N ASP A 309 -14.94 33.84 7.31
CA ASP A 309 -15.18 33.78 5.86
C ASP A 309 -14.63 35.01 5.13
N THR A 310 -15.03 36.21 5.55
CA THR A 310 -14.78 37.45 4.80
C THR A 310 -13.31 37.83 4.68
N ASN A 311 -12.49 37.53 5.70
CA ASN A 311 -11.06 37.85 5.67
C ASN A 311 -10.17 36.68 5.21
N ILE A 312 -10.56 35.42 5.44
CA ILE A 312 -9.76 34.27 4.99
C ILE A 312 -9.93 34.04 3.49
N LEU A 313 -11.14 34.15 2.92
CA LEU A 313 -11.35 34.03 1.47
C LEU A 313 -10.52 35.07 0.69
N ARG A 314 -10.47 36.31 1.19
CA ARG A 314 -9.67 37.40 0.60
C ARG A 314 -8.16 37.17 0.69
N LYS A 315 -7.65 36.52 1.76
CA LYS A 315 -6.24 36.11 1.83
C LYS A 315 -5.93 34.88 0.98
N LYS A 316 -6.81 33.87 0.96
CA LYS A 316 -6.66 32.63 0.18
C LYS A 316 -6.40 32.93 -1.30
N LYS A 317 -7.18 33.81 -1.93
CA LYS A 317 -7.02 34.11 -3.37
C LYS A 317 -5.63 34.66 -3.73
N ASN A 318 -5.07 35.55 -2.90
CA ASN A 318 -3.76 36.15 -3.15
C ASN A 318 -2.60 35.20 -2.81
N ILE A 319 -2.78 34.31 -1.83
CA ILE A 319 -1.76 33.31 -1.48
C ILE A 319 -1.73 32.18 -2.53
N ALA A 320 -2.89 31.67 -2.95
CA ALA A 320 -2.97 30.57 -3.92
C ALA A 320 -2.36 30.95 -5.28
N HIS A 321 -2.71 32.12 -5.83
CA HIS A 321 -2.18 32.57 -7.13
C HIS A 321 -0.66 32.72 -7.10
N ASN A 322 -0.11 33.35 -6.07
CA ASN A 322 1.34 33.60 -5.98
C ASN A 322 2.13 32.32 -5.65
N PHE A 323 1.51 31.35 -4.96
CA PHE A 323 2.15 30.08 -4.63
C PHE A 323 2.14 29.11 -5.81
N ASP A 324 1.03 29.02 -6.55
CA ASP A 324 0.90 28.19 -7.76
C ASP A 324 1.90 28.65 -8.85
N GLU A 325 2.00 29.96 -9.12
CA GLU A 325 2.94 30.50 -10.11
C GLU A 325 4.42 30.27 -9.75
N ASN A 326 4.78 30.36 -8.46
CA ASN A 326 6.15 30.11 -8.00
C ASN A 326 6.49 28.61 -8.02
N MET A 327 5.59 27.76 -7.51
CA MET A 327 5.82 26.32 -7.45
C MET A 327 5.86 25.69 -8.84
N MET A 328 4.97 26.08 -9.76
CA MET A 328 5.06 25.68 -11.17
C MET A 328 6.44 26.02 -11.77
N ARG A 329 6.97 27.21 -11.48
CA ARG A 329 8.28 27.68 -11.96
C ARG A 329 9.43 26.85 -11.42
N GLU A 330 9.45 26.54 -10.12
CA GLU A 330 10.45 25.65 -9.50
C GLU A 330 10.41 24.23 -10.10
N LEU A 331 9.23 23.69 -10.41
CA LEU A 331 9.09 22.41 -11.12
C LEU A 331 9.61 22.48 -12.57
N PHE A 332 9.34 23.56 -13.30
CA PHE A 332 9.84 23.77 -14.67
C PHE A 332 11.38 23.93 -14.72
N GLU A 333 11.96 24.71 -13.81
CA GLU A 333 13.41 24.96 -13.76
C GLU A 333 14.18 23.65 -13.53
N HIS A 334 13.76 22.83 -12.56
CA HIS A 334 14.33 21.49 -12.33
C HIS A 334 14.05 20.45 -13.43
N GLN A 335 13.20 20.75 -14.43
CA GLN A 335 13.09 19.94 -15.66
C GLN A 335 14.06 20.41 -16.73
N ASN A 336 14.15 21.72 -16.95
CA ASN A 336 15.08 22.33 -17.90
C ASN A 336 16.55 22.01 -17.56
N GLU A 337 16.93 22.06 -16.27
CA GLU A 337 18.26 21.64 -15.81
C GLU A 337 18.57 20.18 -16.18
N ARG A 338 17.62 19.25 -16.00
CA ARG A 338 17.82 17.83 -16.33
C ARG A 338 17.84 17.56 -17.83
N LEU A 339 17.06 18.30 -18.61
CA LEU A 339 17.12 18.26 -20.06
C LEU A 339 18.48 18.75 -20.59
N ASP A 340 19.03 19.84 -20.05
CA ASP A 340 20.38 20.29 -20.44
C ASP A 340 21.45 19.29 -19.99
N ILE A 341 21.37 18.71 -18.78
CA ILE A 341 22.32 17.69 -18.32
C ILE A 341 22.36 16.45 -19.25
N ASP A 342 21.21 15.97 -19.76
CA ASP A 342 21.20 14.86 -20.73
C ASP A 342 21.73 15.31 -22.11
N LEU A 343 21.41 16.53 -22.55
CA LEU A 343 21.92 17.11 -23.80
C LEU A 343 23.44 17.34 -23.77
N GLN A 344 24.01 17.77 -22.64
CA GLN A 344 25.44 17.93 -22.44
C GLN A 344 26.15 16.57 -22.49
N ASN A 345 25.63 15.55 -21.80
CA ASN A 345 26.17 14.19 -21.84
C ASN A 345 26.16 13.54 -23.23
N ARG A 346 25.24 13.95 -24.12
CA ARG A 346 25.18 13.45 -25.51
C ARG A 346 26.15 14.14 -26.49
N ARG A 347 26.87 15.20 -26.10
CA ARG A 347 27.75 15.96 -27.01
C ARG A 347 29.17 15.42 -27.12
N TYR A 348 29.38 14.38 -27.92
CA TYR A 348 30.72 14.06 -28.45
C TYR A 348 30.73 13.67 -29.94
N ASN A 349 31.73 14.22 -30.63
CA ASN A 349 32.36 13.67 -31.85
C ASN A 349 31.54 13.60 -33.15
N LEU A 350 31.08 14.76 -33.65
CA LEU A 350 30.97 14.96 -35.11
C LEU A 350 32.39 15.08 -35.71
N ILE A 351 32.96 13.96 -36.14
CA ILE A 351 34.22 13.94 -36.88
C ILE A 351 33.95 14.41 -38.32
N TYR A 352 34.40 15.62 -38.65
CA TYR A 352 34.36 16.14 -40.02
C TYR A 352 35.34 15.37 -40.90
N ASN A 353 34.82 14.63 -41.89
CA ASN A 353 35.62 13.82 -42.81
C ASN A 353 35.75 14.53 -44.17
N PRO A 354 36.94 15.04 -44.55
CA PRO A 354 37.12 15.78 -45.80
C PRO A 354 37.16 14.85 -47.03
N SER A 355 36.31 15.18 -48.01
CA SER A 355 36.35 14.84 -49.44
C SER A 355 37.51 13.97 -49.96
N LEU A 356 37.18 12.85 -50.61
CA LEU A 356 38.01 12.25 -51.66
C LEU A 356 37.15 11.78 -52.84
N ASN A 357 37.56 12.21 -54.03
CA ASN A 357 36.78 12.32 -55.27
C ASN A 357 36.30 10.99 -55.87
N LEU A 358 35.25 11.11 -56.70
CA LEU A 358 35.33 10.69 -58.11
C LEU A 358 34.62 11.72 -59.00
#